data_AF-A0A0J1HAL4-F1
#
_entry.id   AF-A0A0J1HAL4-F1
#
_cell.length_a   1.000
_cell.length_b   1.000
_cell.length_c   1.000
_cell.angle_alpha   90.00
_cell.angle_beta   90.00
_cell.angle_gamma   90.00
#
_symmetry.space_group_name_H-M   'P 1'
#
loop_
_entity.id
_entity.type
_entity.pdbx_description
1 polymer ?
#
loop_
_entity_poly.entity_id
_entity_poly.type
_entity_poly.pdbx_seq_one_letter_code
_entity_poly.pdbx_strand_id
1 'polypeptide(L)'
;MQQFFEQIYQYLNPSKNPDLSAASEQWEAQLPTLWLLGKTGAGKSSLIESVTGNSAIEIGNGFQPCTQTSVAYAFPQDNPIIRFLDTRGLAEASYDPAEDIAACLSQSHALIVVMKAEEPEQGDVLHALEKIRKDARIQSLLLVHTGCLSIPQRDQRQQAIAHNQAQVTAVWGKSFTSVEVDFAVFESSDSTGSQVPHGWSALTAQMAELMPVLYLLRQEQQHKDAEHRNFATLQREVLWYAGTAGASDALPAVGLVSVPAIQGKMLHSLGGHYGVTWTRQRFVEFVGLLGGTFALKYLTKLGVRQIVKLVPVYGQTVGSAVAVAVSFAMTYAIGRAACKYLYHLSKGESVTAQDVKSVFEEALKQVKASGVNGLRDKAGDHNEKNKK
;
A
#
# COMPACT_ATOMS: atom_id res chain seq x y z
N MET A 1 -39.87 -1.12 4.80
CA MET A 1 -38.87 -1.79 3.94
C MET A 1 -38.51 -0.93 2.73
N GLN A 2 -39.46 -0.42 1.94
CA GLN A 2 -39.17 0.42 0.75
C GLN A 2 -38.24 1.62 1.02
N GLN A 3 -38.47 2.46 2.03
CA GLN A 3 -37.59 3.61 2.33
C GLN A 3 -36.13 3.26 2.69
N PHE A 4 -35.88 2.09 3.28
CA PHE A 4 -34.53 1.62 3.62
C PHE A 4 -33.78 1.13 2.38
N PHE A 5 -34.49 0.49 1.45
CA PHE A 5 -33.92 0.04 0.18
C PHE A 5 -33.76 1.18 -0.83
N GLU A 6 -34.62 2.19 -0.78
CA GLU A 6 -34.43 3.49 -1.45
C GLU A 6 -33.14 4.16 -0.96
N GLN A 7 -32.89 4.18 0.35
CA GLN A 7 -31.63 4.67 0.90
C GLN A 7 -30.43 3.87 0.39
N ILE A 8 -30.45 2.53 0.44
CA ILE A 8 -29.36 1.69 -0.09
C ILE A 8 -29.16 1.92 -1.61
N TYR A 9 -30.23 2.10 -2.38
CA TYR A 9 -30.16 2.38 -3.82
C TYR A 9 -29.57 3.77 -4.11
N GLN A 10 -29.93 4.78 -3.32
CA GLN A 10 -29.30 6.11 -3.35
C GLN A 10 -27.82 6.08 -2.88
N TYR A 11 -27.46 5.17 -1.97
CA TYR A 11 -26.07 4.94 -1.55
C TYR A 11 -25.24 4.18 -2.59
N LEU A 12 -25.84 3.29 -3.37
CA LEU A 12 -25.20 2.62 -4.50
C LEU A 12 -25.06 3.57 -5.69
N ASN A 13 -25.98 4.51 -5.90
CA ASN A 13 -25.87 5.53 -6.94
C ASN A 13 -25.88 6.97 -6.37
N PRO A 14 -24.89 7.42 -5.58
CA PRO A 14 -24.97 8.76 -5.02
C PRO A 14 -24.80 9.83 -6.10
N SER A 15 -25.48 10.96 -5.98
CA SER A 15 -24.98 12.23 -6.53
C SER A 15 -23.65 12.61 -5.83
N LYS A 16 -22.88 13.59 -6.37
CA LYS A 16 -21.59 14.03 -5.79
C LYS A 16 -21.69 14.08 -4.26
N ASN A 17 -20.99 13.16 -3.57
CA ASN A 17 -21.12 12.99 -2.13
C ASN A 17 -20.04 13.82 -1.42
N PRO A 18 -20.39 14.89 -0.69
CA PRO A 18 -19.42 15.71 0.04
C PRO A 18 -18.64 14.93 1.11
N ASP A 19 -19.17 13.80 1.58
CA ASP A 19 -18.47 12.92 2.53
C ASP A 19 -17.30 12.17 1.88
N LEU A 20 -17.37 11.92 0.57
CA LEU A 20 -16.29 11.29 -0.19
C LEU A 20 -15.11 12.25 -0.36
N SER A 21 -15.36 13.56 -0.53
CA SER A 21 -14.30 14.57 -0.62
C SER A 21 -13.54 14.71 0.69
N ALA A 22 -14.25 14.83 1.82
CA ALA A 22 -13.59 14.95 3.13
C ALA A 22 -12.80 13.67 3.49
N ALA A 23 -13.34 12.49 3.17
CA ALA A 23 -12.62 11.23 3.37
C ALA A 23 -11.40 11.08 2.43
N SER A 24 -11.50 11.54 1.17
CA SER A 24 -10.40 11.56 0.22
C SER A 24 -9.28 12.50 0.67
N GLU A 25 -9.63 13.72 1.10
CA GLU A 25 -8.67 14.69 1.64
C GLU A 25 -7.96 14.13 2.88
N GLN A 26 -8.70 13.47 3.77
CA GLN A 26 -8.12 12.82 4.95
C GLN A 26 -7.19 11.65 4.57
N TRP A 27 -7.58 10.83 3.59
CA TRP A 27 -6.74 9.75 3.07
C TRP A 27 -5.47 10.29 2.41
N GLU A 28 -5.59 11.34 1.61
CA GLU A 28 -4.47 12.02 0.97
C GLU A 28 -3.48 12.58 2.01
N ALA A 29 -3.98 13.21 3.08
CA ALA A 29 -3.13 13.68 4.18
C ALA A 29 -2.39 12.54 4.89
N GLN A 30 -2.97 11.34 4.93
CA GLN A 30 -2.44 10.18 5.65
C GLN A 30 -1.88 9.10 4.71
N LEU A 31 -1.56 9.44 3.46
CA LEU A 31 -1.09 8.44 2.51
C LEU A 31 0.10 7.67 3.09
N PRO A 32 0.10 6.33 2.96
CA PRO A 32 1.27 5.54 3.22
C PRO A 32 2.44 6.13 2.41
N THR A 33 3.50 6.58 3.09
CA THR A 33 4.56 7.39 2.48
C THR A 33 5.95 6.75 2.65
N LEU A 34 6.64 6.51 1.53
CA LEU A 34 8.04 6.07 1.47
C LEU A 34 8.95 7.27 1.31
N TRP A 35 9.89 7.45 2.23
CA TRP A 35 10.92 8.46 2.08
C TRP A 35 12.16 7.85 1.41
N LEU A 36 12.56 8.41 0.27
CA LEU A 36 13.76 8.07 -0.46
C LEU A 36 14.90 9.02 -0.07
N LEU A 37 15.93 8.48 0.59
CA LEU A 37 17.14 9.20 0.97
C LEU A 37 18.35 8.65 0.18
N GLY A 38 19.16 9.52 -0.39
CA GLY A 38 20.37 9.12 -1.12
C GLY A 38 20.93 10.27 -1.95
N LYS A 39 22.17 10.13 -2.41
CA LYS A 39 22.83 11.14 -3.26
C LYS A 39 22.12 11.36 -4.59
N THR A 40 22.39 12.51 -5.22
CA THR A 40 22.01 12.77 -6.61
C THR A 40 22.66 11.72 -7.52
N GLY A 41 21.89 11.12 -8.42
CA GLY A 41 22.35 10.01 -9.28
C GLY A 41 22.38 8.61 -8.64
N ALA A 42 21.97 8.47 -7.37
CA ALA A 42 21.93 7.15 -6.71
C ALA A 42 20.82 6.21 -7.24
N GLY A 43 19.90 6.69 -8.08
CA GLY A 43 18.81 5.87 -8.65
C GLY A 43 17.45 5.99 -7.96
N LYS A 44 17.23 7.04 -7.14
CA LYS A 44 15.94 7.32 -6.50
C LYS A 44 14.79 7.48 -7.52
N SER A 45 14.98 8.33 -8.55
CA SER A 45 13.98 8.52 -9.61
C SER A 45 13.69 7.22 -10.37
N SER A 46 14.73 6.47 -10.74
CA SER A 46 14.59 5.18 -11.43
C SER A 46 13.83 4.14 -10.59
N LEU A 47 13.97 4.17 -9.27
CA LEU A 47 13.16 3.36 -8.36
C LEU A 47 11.68 3.75 -8.46
N ILE A 48 11.35 5.05 -8.35
CA ILE A 48 9.96 5.52 -8.45
C ILE A 48 9.39 5.15 -9.83
N GLU A 49 10.13 5.36 -10.91
CA GLU A 49 9.74 4.98 -12.28
C GLU A 49 9.46 3.49 -12.41
N SER A 50 10.34 2.64 -11.86
CA SER A 50 10.17 1.19 -11.91
C SER A 50 8.94 0.74 -11.12
N VAL A 51 8.64 1.39 -9.99
CA VAL A 51 7.45 1.06 -9.17
C VAL A 51 6.16 1.54 -9.82
N THR A 52 6.20 2.70 -10.46
CA THR A 52 5.00 3.38 -10.96
C THR A 52 4.69 3.06 -12.42
N GLY A 53 5.68 2.56 -13.17
CA GLY A 53 5.62 2.33 -14.61
C GLY A 53 5.51 3.63 -15.42
N ASN A 54 5.77 4.79 -14.81
CA ASN A 54 5.61 6.10 -15.43
C ASN A 54 6.97 6.75 -15.68
N SER A 55 7.48 6.71 -16.93
CA SER A 55 8.75 7.34 -17.31
C SER A 55 8.68 8.88 -17.41
N ALA A 56 7.48 9.48 -17.29
CA ALA A 56 7.32 10.95 -17.34
C ALA A 56 7.60 11.63 -15.98
N ILE A 57 8.16 10.90 -15.02
CA ILE A 57 8.46 11.38 -13.66
C ILE A 57 9.45 12.56 -13.67
N GLU A 58 10.33 12.65 -14.66
CA GLU A 58 11.19 13.84 -14.81
C GLU A 58 10.46 15.11 -15.31
N ILE A 59 9.26 14.98 -15.88
CA ILE A 59 8.51 16.08 -16.50
C ILE A 59 7.22 16.36 -15.72
N GLY A 60 7.39 16.98 -14.54
CA GLY A 60 6.53 18.09 -14.09
C GLY A 60 5.02 17.91 -13.85
N ASN A 61 4.45 16.69 -13.76
CA ASN A 61 3.00 16.53 -13.59
C ASN A 61 2.51 15.77 -12.34
N GLY A 62 3.38 15.38 -11.40
CA GLY A 62 2.94 14.72 -10.16
C GLY A 62 3.80 15.01 -8.92
N PHE A 63 4.79 15.89 -9.08
CA PHE A 63 5.74 16.25 -8.06
C PHE A 63 5.33 17.58 -7.43
N GLN A 64 4.92 17.54 -6.17
CA GLN A 64 4.60 18.73 -5.39
C GLN A 64 5.79 19.09 -4.50
N PRO A 65 6.33 20.32 -4.58
CA PRO A 65 7.32 20.78 -3.63
C PRO A 65 6.77 20.64 -2.21
N CYS A 66 7.48 19.90 -1.36
CA CYS A 66 7.15 19.76 0.07
C CYS A 66 7.98 20.71 0.92
N THR A 67 9.26 20.85 0.58
CA THR A 67 10.17 21.84 1.16
C THR A 67 11.09 22.38 0.06
N GLN A 68 12.10 23.19 0.41
CA GLN A 68 13.05 23.69 -0.59
C GLN A 68 13.80 22.56 -1.32
N THR A 69 13.98 21.42 -0.66
CA THR A 69 14.79 20.27 -1.14
C THR A 69 14.00 18.97 -1.29
N SER A 70 12.76 18.91 -0.75
CA SER A 70 11.94 17.69 -0.82
C SER A 70 10.74 17.84 -1.76
N VAL A 71 10.43 16.75 -2.45
CA VAL A 71 9.33 16.69 -3.42
C VAL A 71 8.52 15.43 -3.17
N ALA A 72 7.19 15.56 -3.03
CA ALA A 72 6.30 14.42 -2.90
C ALA A 72 5.68 14.05 -4.25
N TYR A 73 5.64 12.75 -4.51
CA TYR A 73 4.96 12.14 -5.65
C TYR A 73 3.90 11.16 -5.15
N ALA A 74 2.64 11.54 -5.27
CA ALA A 74 1.52 10.66 -4.96
C ALA A 74 1.21 9.78 -6.18
N PHE A 75 0.97 8.49 -5.94
CA PHE A 75 0.73 7.51 -6.99
C PHE A 75 -0.47 6.60 -6.69
N PRO A 76 -1.32 6.33 -7.70
CA PRO A 76 -1.46 7.08 -8.96
C PRO A 76 -1.77 8.57 -8.75
N GLN A 77 -1.63 9.41 -9.79
CA GLN A 77 -1.90 10.85 -9.67
C GLN A 77 -3.38 11.11 -9.34
N ASP A 78 -4.26 10.45 -10.07
CA ASP A 78 -5.68 10.39 -9.74
C ASP A 78 -5.89 9.27 -8.71
N ASN A 79 -6.60 9.57 -7.62
CA ASN A 79 -6.92 8.59 -6.57
C ASN A 79 -5.67 7.91 -5.96
N PRO A 80 -4.80 8.68 -5.28
CA PRO A 80 -3.51 8.18 -4.82
C PRO A 80 -3.65 7.14 -3.71
N ILE A 81 -2.75 6.14 -3.70
CA ILE A 81 -2.73 5.05 -2.70
C ILE A 81 -1.39 4.94 -1.96
N ILE A 82 -0.35 5.57 -2.49
CA ILE A 82 0.98 5.64 -1.90
C ILE A 82 1.61 7.00 -2.25
N ARG A 83 2.52 7.49 -1.40
CA ARG A 83 3.34 8.67 -1.67
C ARG A 83 4.83 8.30 -1.61
N PHE A 84 5.61 8.81 -2.55
CA PHE A 84 7.06 8.80 -2.51
C PHE A 84 7.54 10.19 -2.17
N LEU A 85 8.33 10.32 -1.11
CA LEU A 85 8.97 11.57 -0.73
C LEU A 85 10.44 11.49 -1.17
N ASP A 86 10.78 12.21 -2.24
CA ASP A 86 12.14 12.28 -2.76
C ASP A 86 12.82 13.54 -2.22
N THR A 87 13.94 13.35 -1.51
CA THR A 87 14.71 14.47 -0.98
C THR A 87 15.92 14.71 -1.87
N ARG A 88 15.80 15.69 -2.76
CA ARG A 88 16.87 16.17 -3.64
C ARG A 88 17.73 17.16 -2.84
N GLY A 89 19.01 16.86 -2.62
CA GLY A 89 19.91 17.81 -1.95
C GLY A 89 20.01 17.71 -0.43
N LEU A 90 19.27 16.83 0.25
CA LEU A 90 19.53 16.55 1.69
C LEU A 90 20.86 15.86 1.96
N ALA A 91 21.50 15.36 0.89
CA ALA A 91 22.81 14.76 0.91
C ALA A 91 23.83 15.57 0.06
N GLU A 92 23.66 16.90 -0.01
CA GLU A 92 24.59 17.82 -0.69
C GLU A 92 25.24 18.77 0.32
N ALA A 93 26.55 19.01 0.17
CA ALA A 93 27.32 19.85 1.07
C ALA A 93 26.83 21.31 1.05
N SER A 94 26.78 21.94 2.25
CA SER A 94 26.54 23.39 2.56
C SER A 94 25.21 23.79 3.22
N TYR A 95 24.37 22.86 3.69
CA TYR A 95 23.06 23.18 4.28
C TYR A 95 22.79 22.43 5.60
N ASP A 96 21.94 22.98 6.49
CA ASP A 96 21.45 22.25 7.67
C ASP A 96 20.13 21.55 7.34
N PRO A 97 20.14 20.21 7.10
CA PRO A 97 18.93 19.48 6.71
C PRO A 97 17.91 19.30 7.85
N ALA A 98 18.11 19.91 9.03
CA ALA A 98 17.29 19.64 10.21
C ALA A 98 15.79 19.95 9.99
N GLU A 99 15.45 21.10 9.42
CA GLU A 99 14.05 21.49 9.17
C GLU A 99 13.39 20.59 8.12
N ASP A 100 14.11 20.29 7.04
CA ASP A 100 13.62 19.40 5.98
C ASP A 100 13.44 17.97 6.48
N ILE A 101 14.39 17.46 7.27
CA ILE A 101 14.28 16.15 7.93
C ILE A 101 13.07 16.12 8.85
N ALA A 102 12.85 17.17 9.66
CA ALA A 102 11.71 17.24 10.57
C ALA A 102 10.37 17.25 9.81
N ALA A 103 10.28 17.98 8.70
CA ALA A 103 9.12 17.99 7.82
C ALA A 103 8.89 16.60 7.20
N CYS A 104 9.93 15.97 6.66
CA CYS A 104 9.86 14.64 6.05
C CYS A 104 9.44 13.55 7.06
N LEU A 105 10.02 13.58 8.26
CA LEU A 105 9.72 12.64 9.35
C LEU A 105 8.25 12.68 9.78
N SER A 106 7.59 13.84 9.71
CA SER A 106 6.18 13.97 10.12
C SER A 106 5.19 13.31 9.15
N GLN A 107 5.61 13.06 7.91
CA GLN A 107 4.75 12.57 6.83
C GLN A 107 5.13 11.15 6.37
N SER A 108 6.31 10.67 6.76
CA SER A 108 6.89 9.42 6.25
C SER A 108 6.68 8.26 7.20
N HIS A 109 6.45 7.07 6.63
CA HIS A 109 6.13 5.85 7.38
C HIS A 109 7.28 4.83 7.33
N ALA A 110 8.04 4.79 6.25
CA ALA A 110 9.25 3.99 6.13
C ALA A 110 10.34 4.74 5.34
N LEU A 111 11.59 4.39 5.61
CA LEU A 111 12.76 4.96 4.94
C LEU A 111 13.36 3.95 3.96
N ILE A 112 13.62 4.41 2.74
CA ILE A 112 14.41 3.71 1.73
C ILE A 112 15.69 4.51 1.51
N VAL A 113 16.82 3.94 1.94
CA VAL A 113 18.14 4.51 1.70
C VAL A 113 18.68 3.93 0.40
N VAL A 114 19.00 4.77 -0.57
CA VAL A 114 19.50 4.36 -1.89
C VAL A 114 20.97 4.76 -2.01
N MET A 115 21.85 3.76 -2.13
CA MET A 115 23.29 3.95 -2.26
C MET A 115 23.81 3.25 -3.51
N LYS A 116 24.54 3.99 -4.36
CA LYS A 116 25.21 3.41 -5.51
C LYS A 116 26.43 2.60 -5.03
N ALA A 117 26.59 1.36 -5.49
CA ALA A 117 27.64 0.45 -5.02
C ALA A 117 29.05 1.00 -5.33
N GLU A 118 29.24 1.63 -6.49
CA GLU A 118 30.52 2.21 -6.90
C GLU A 118 30.85 3.57 -6.24
N GLU A 119 29.94 4.14 -5.44
CA GLU A 119 30.13 5.42 -4.76
C GLU A 119 30.41 5.18 -3.26
N PRO A 120 31.70 5.17 -2.83
CA PRO A 120 32.06 4.90 -1.44
C PRO A 120 31.82 6.09 -0.51
N GLU A 121 31.83 7.33 -1.03
CA GLU A 121 31.62 8.52 -0.22
C GLU A 121 30.11 8.67 0.04
N GLN A 122 29.68 8.48 1.29
CA GLN A 122 28.27 8.56 1.69
C GLN A 122 28.06 9.50 2.89
N GLY A 123 29.02 10.37 3.20
CA GLY A 123 29.05 11.18 4.42
C GLY A 123 27.77 11.98 4.66
N ASP A 124 27.28 12.67 3.64
CA ASP A 124 26.06 13.48 3.76
C ASP A 124 24.80 12.63 3.98
N VAL A 125 24.70 11.46 3.32
CA VAL A 125 23.60 10.50 3.52
C VAL A 125 23.62 9.95 4.94
N LEU A 126 24.81 9.59 5.43
CA LEU A 126 25.01 9.04 6.77
C LEU A 126 24.72 10.07 7.87
N HIS A 127 25.10 11.32 7.67
CA HIS A 127 24.79 12.42 8.59
C HIS A 127 23.28 12.67 8.68
N ALA A 128 22.58 12.70 7.53
CA ALA A 128 21.13 12.79 7.50
C ALA A 128 20.48 11.57 8.19
N LEU A 129 20.99 10.37 7.92
CA LEU A 129 20.51 9.13 8.53
C LEU A 129 20.68 9.12 10.06
N GLU A 130 21.78 9.66 10.58
CA GLU A 130 22.02 9.79 12.01
C GLU A 130 20.99 10.70 12.68
N LYS A 131 20.67 11.84 12.04
CA LYS A 131 19.62 12.76 12.51
C LYS A 131 18.24 12.09 12.51
N ILE A 132 17.90 11.37 11.44
CA ILE A 132 16.63 10.63 11.32
C ILE A 132 16.52 9.56 12.42
N ARG A 133 17.59 8.80 12.67
CA ARG A 133 17.60 7.76 13.71
C ARG A 133 17.37 8.33 15.10
N LYS A 134 18.01 9.45 15.42
CA LYS A 134 17.91 10.10 16.74
C LYS A 134 16.47 10.48 17.10
N ASP A 135 15.67 10.81 16.10
CA ASP A 135 14.27 11.18 16.26
C ASP A 135 13.34 9.98 16.54
N ALA A 136 13.69 8.79 16.04
CA ALA A 136 13.05 7.50 16.31
C ALA A 136 11.57 7.35 15.86
N ARG A 137 10.98 8.34 15.17
CA ARG A 137 9.64 8.22 14.54
C ARG A 137 9.59 7.16 13.44
N ILE A 138 10.66 7.02 12.66
CA ILE A 138 10.79 5.98 11.63
C ILE A 138 11.71 4.88 12.15
N GLN A 139 11.20 3.65 12.21
CA GLN A 139 11.94 2.48 12.68
C GLN A 139 12.28 1.49 11.55
N SER A 140 11.53 1.54 10.46
CA SER A 140 11.69 0.63 9.33
C SER A 140 12.58 1.27 8.26
N LEU A 141 13.69 0.60 7.94
CA LEU A 141 14.65 1.00 6.92
C LEU A 141 14.86 -0.14 5.94
N LEU A 142 14.87 0.18 4.65
CA LEU A 142 15.36 -0.68 3.57
C LEU A 142 16.56 -0.01 2.90
N LEU A 143 17.69 -0.70 2.85
CA LEU A 143 18.87 -0.26 2.12
C LEU A 143 18.83 -0.86 0.70
N VAL A 144 18.88 0.01 -0.30
CA VAL A 144 18.87 -0.37 -1.72
C VAL A 144 20.22 -0.02 -2.33
N HIS A 145 20.93 -1.06 -2.78
CA HIS A 145 22.18 -0.91 -3.53
C HIS A 145 21.89 -0.85 -5.02
N THR A 146 22.34 0.21 -5.69
CA THR A 146 22.18 0.41 -7.13
C THR A 146 23.52 0.41 -7.84
N GLY A 147 23.56 0.18 -9.15
CA GLY A 147 24.82 0.13 -9.88
C GLY A 147 25.70 -1.04 -9.44
N CYS A 148 25.13 -2.13 -8.93
CA CYS A 148 25.91 -3.28 -8.46
C CYS A 148 26.60 -3.96 -9.65
N LEU A 149 25.90 -4.04 -10.79
CA LEU A 149 26.41 -4.64 -12.01
C LEU A 149 27.38 -3.75 -12.81
N SER A 150 27.56 -2.47 -12.45
CA SER A 150 28.61 -1.64 -13.04
C SER A 150 30.02 -2.08 -12.59
N ILE A 151 30.12 -2.75 -11.43
CA ILE A 151 31.35 -3.36 -10.93
C ILE A 151 31.45 -4.79 -11.49
N PRO A 152 32.32 -5.07 -12.48
CA PRO A 152 32.26 -6.34 -13.22
C PRO A 152 32.69 -7.53 -12.34
N GLN A 153 33.74 -7.32 -11.53
CA GLN A 153 34.32 -8.36 -10.67
C GLN A 153 33.42 -8.61 -9.46
N ARG A 154 33.00 -9.86 -9.26
CA ARG A 154 32.09 -10.27 -8.17
C ARG A 154 32.64 -9.94 -6.78
N ASP A 155 33.92 -10.19 -6.54
CA ASP A 155 34.52 -9.95 -5.22
C ASP A 155 34.56 -8.45 -4.89
N GLN A 156 34.93 -7.61 -5.88
CA GLN A 156 34.94 -6.16 -5.72
C GLN A 156 33.53 -5.61 -5.49
N ARG A 157 32.53 -6.11 -6.23
CA ARG A 157 31.11 -5.75 -6.05
C ARG A 157 30.65 -6.07 -4.62
N GLN A 158 30.93 -7.29 -4.14
CA GLN A 158 30.54 -7.71 -2.80
C GLN A 158 31.23 -6.88 -1.71
N GLN A 159 32.51 -6.53 -1.91
CA GLN A 159 33.22 -5.64 -0.99
C GLN A 159 32.61 -4.24 -0.95
N ALA A 160 32.24 -3.67 -2.10
CA ALA A 160 31.63 -2.35 -2.18
C ALA A 160 30.24 -2.31 -1.51
N ILE A 161 29.41 -3.34 -1.76
CA ILE A 161 28.11 -3.50 -1.10
C ILE A 161 28.26 -3.65 0.41
N ALA A 162 29.17 -4.52 0.85
CA ALA A 162 29.46 -4.74 2.27
C ALA A 162 29.98 -3.47 2.95
N HIS A 163 30.78 -2.67 2.25
CA HIS A 163 31.25 -1.37 2.74
C HIS A 163 30.09 -0.41 3.00
N ASN A 164 29.20 -0.22 2.02
CA ASN A 164 28.01 0.63 2.19
C ASN A 164 27.09 0.12 3.31
N GLN A 165 26.87 -1.19 3.38
CA GLN A 165 26.06 -1.80 4.44
C GLN A 165 26.70 -1.63 5.83
N ALA A 166 28.02 -1.71 5.94
CA ALA A 166 28.73 -1.49 7.20
C ALA A 166 28.61 -0.03 7.68
N GLN A 167 28.69 0.94 6.76
CA GLN A 167 28.48 2.36 7.06
C GLN A 167 27.06 2.62 7.61
N VAL A 168 26.03 2.07 6.95
CA VAL A 168 24.65 2.16 7.42
C VAL A 168 24.48 1.44 8.76
N THR A 169 25.11 0.28 8.95
CA THR A 169 25.05 -0.45 10.23
C THR A 169 25.65 0.35 11.38
N ALA A 170 26.73 1.09 11.15
CA ALA A 170 27.34 1.94 12.17
C ALA A 170 26.37 3.05 12.62
N VAL A 171 25.59 3.61 11.68
CA VAL A 171 24.66 4.71 11.95
C VAL A 171 23.28 4.23 12.42
N TRP A 172 22.72 3.16 11.85
CA TRP A 172 21.34 2.67 12.04
C TRP A 172 21.23 1.42 12.94
N GLY A 173 22.33 0.71 13.16
CA GLY A 173 22.32 -0.61 13.80
C GLY A 173 21.96 -1.73 12.82
N LYS A 174 21.74 -2.95 13.31
CA LYS A 174 21.53 -4.15 12.46
C LYS A 174 20.07 -4.41 12.07
N SER A 175 19.13 -3.55 12.47
CA SER A 175 17.70 -3.75 12.24
C SER A 175 17.26 -3.07 10.93
N PHE A 176 17.72 -3.64 9.81
CA PHE A 176 17.28 -3.27 8.47
C PHE A 176 17.61 -4.40 7.48
N THR A 177 16.92 -4.43 6.34
CA THR A 177 17.26 -5.33 5.23
C THR A 177 18.00 -4.57 4.13
N SER A 178 18.91 -5.24 3.43
CA SER A 178 19.55 -4.72 2.22
C SER A 178 19.15 -5.53 0.99
N VAL A 179 19.01 -4.85 -0.15
CA VAL A 179 18.72 -5.47 -1.46
C VAL A 179 19.61 -4.86 -2.54
N GLU A 180 19.91 -5.65 -3.57
CA GLU A 180 20.64 -5.23 -4.75
C GLU A 180 19.65 -5.06 -5.92
N VAL A 181 19.72 -3.95 -6.64
CA VAL A 181 18.87 -3.69 -7.82
C VAL A 181 19.63 -2.89 -8.87
N ASP A 182 19.44 -3.23 -10.15
CA ASP A 182 20.03 -2.48 -11.25
C ASP A 182 18.97 -2.08 -12.28
N PHE A 183 18.58 -0.81 -12.28
CA PHE A 183 17.52 -0.28 -13.14
C PHE A 183 17.89 -0.17 -14.62
N ALA A 184 19.18 -0.30 -14.95
CA ALA A 184 19.68 -0.27 -16.33
C ALA A 184 19.92 -1.67 -16.92
N VAL A 185 19.78 -2.73 -16.12
CA VAL A 185 19.98 -4.11 -16.56
C VAL A 185 18.67 -4.86 -16.41
N PHE A 186 18.15 -5.39 -17.52
CA PHE A 186 16.86 -6.06 -17.54
C PHE A 186 17.00 -7.57 -17.68
N GLU A 187 16.20 -8.30 -16.92
CA GLU A 187 16.11 -9.75 -16.91
C GLU A 187 14.70 -10.21 -17.31
N SER A 188 14.59 -11.42 -17.84
CA SER A 188 13.30 -12.00 -18.20
C SER A 188 12.49 -12.36 -16.95
N SER A 189 11.29 -11.82 -16.81
CA SER A 189 10.40 -12.00 -15.66
C SER A 189 9.42 -13.17 -15.82
N ASP A 190 9.90 -14.35 -16.25
CA ASP A 190 9.14 -15.58 -16.59
C ASP A 190 8.66 -15.70 -18.05
N SER A 191 7.98 -16.82 -18.35
CA SER A 191 7.63 -17.34 -19.70
C SER A 191 6.70 -16.45 -20.55
N THR A 192 6.36 -15.26 -20.09
CA THR A 192 5.58 -14.24 -20.80
C THR A 192 6.44 -13.26 -21.59
N GLY A 193 7.78 -13.31 -21.46
CA GLY A 193 8.72 -12.49 -22.22
C GLY A 193 8.80 -11.02 -21.77
N SER A 194 8.16 -10.67 -20.66
CA SER A 194 8.29 -9.34 -20.05
C SER A 194 9.68 -9.18 -19.41
N GLN A 195 10.23 -7.97 -19.49
CA GLN A 195 11.54 -7.62 -18.94
C GLN A 195 11.37 -6.75 -17.70
N VAL A 196 12.09 -7.08 -16.63
CA VAL A 196 12.11 -6.31 -15.37
C VAL A 196 13.56 -6.01 -14.98
N PRO A 197 13.82 -4.95 -14.19
CA PRO A 197 15.16 -4.69 -13.68
C PRO A 197 15.75 -5.88 -12.90
N HIS A 198 17.06 -6.07 -13.00
CA HIS A 198 17.77 -7.05 -12.18
C HIS A 198 17.53 -6.77 -10.69
N GLY A 199 17.20 -7.81 -9.93
CA GLY A 199 16.92 -7.69 -8.49
C GLY A 199 15.55 -7.11 -8.13
N TRP A 200 14.70 -6.82 -9.13
CA TRP A 200 13.36 -6.25 -8.94
C TRP A 200 12.46 -7.08 -8.02
N SER A 201 12.52 -8.41 -8.15
CA SER A 201 11.72 -9.34 -7.33
C SER A 201 12.07 -9.29 -5.84
N ALA A 202 13.34 -9.07 -5.51
CA ALA A 202 13.82 -8.91 -4.14
C ALA A 202 13.45 -7.53 -3.58
N LEU A 203 13.68 -6.46 -4.35
CA LEU A 203 13.30 -5.10 -3.98
C LEU A 203 11.81 -4.99 -3.66
N THR A 204 10.96 -5.45 -4.57
CA THR A 204 9.51 -5.43 -4.38
C THR A 204 9.05 -6.28 -3.19
N ALA A 205 9.87 -7.22 -2.68
CA ALA A 205 9.47 -8.12 -1.59
C ALA A 205 9.65 -7.39 -0.28
N GLN A 206 10.81 -6.76 -0.16
CA GLN A 206 11.15 -5.92 0.98
C GLN A 206 10.27 -4.67 1.04
N MET A 207 9.96 -4.03 -0.09
CA MET A 207 9.01 -2.91 -0.11
C MET A 207 7.59 -3.34 0.32
N ALA A 208 7.16 -4.54 -0.02
CA ALA A 208 5.88 -5.10 0.41
C ALA A 208 5.84 -5.40 1.93
N GLU A 209 6.97 -5.75 2.53
CA GLU A 209 7.10 -5.89 3.99
C GLU A 209 7.07 -4.54 4.70
N LEU A 210 7.65 -3.49 4.09
CA LEU A 210 7.57 -2.12 4.62
C LEU A 210 6.14 -1.56 4.58
N MET A 211 5.36 -1.95 3.57
CA MET A 211 4.05 -1.35 3.30
C MET A 211 3.01 -2.37 2.83
N PRO A 212 1.96 -2.63 3.64
CA PRO A 212 0.91 -3.58 3.31
C PRO A 212 0.21 -3.37 1.96
N VAL A 213 0.08 -2.11 1.53
CA VAL A 213 -0.53 -1.74 0.25
C VAL A 213 0.27 -2.23 -0.96
N LEU A 214 1.60 -2.27 -0.86
CA LEU A 214 2.48 -2.78 -1.92
C LEU A 214 2.43 -4.31 -2.01
N TYR A 215 2.22 -4.99 -0.88
CA TYR A 215 2.00 -6.43 -0.86
C TYR A 215 0.76 -6.83 -1.67
N LEU A 216 -0.35 -6.09 -1.49
CA LEU A 216 -1.60 -6.35 -2.20
C LEU A 216 -1.41 -6.18 -3.71
N LEU A 217 -0.77 -5.09 -4.15
CA LEU A 217 -0.47 -4.85 -5.57
C LEU A 217 0.45 -5.92 -6.21
N ARG A 218 1.32 -6.54 -5.41
CA ARG A 218 2.27 -7.55 -5.90
C ARG A 218 1.64 -8.92 -6.11
N GLN A 219 0.78 -9.37 -5.19
CA GLN A 219 0.35 -10.78 -5.18
C GLN A 219 -0.57 -11.13 -6.35
N GLU A 220 -1.24 -10.15 -6.95
CA GLU A 220 -2.19 -10.37 -8.04
C GLU A 220 -1.52 -10.80 -9.37
N GLN A 221 -0.23 -10.51 -9.53
CA GLN A 221 0.56 -10.86 -10.72
C GLN A 221 0.83 -12.38 -10.84
N GLN A 222 0.53 -13.18 -9.82
CA GLN A 222 0.86 -14.61 -9.78
C GLN A 222 -0.28 -15.53 -10.27
N HIS A 223 -1.52 -15.03 -10.42
CA HIS A 223 -2.68 -15.84 -10.80
C HIS A 223 -3.01 -15.69 -12.30
N LYS A 224 -3.02 -16.82 -13.02
CA LYS A 224 -3.02 -16.89 -14.50
C LYS A 224 -4.39 -16.86 -15.18
N ASP A 225 -5.49 -16.81 -14.43
CA ASP A 225 -6.82 -16.84 -15.04
C ASP A 225 -7.26 -15.47 -15.58
N ALA A 226 -8.29 -15.46 -16.43
CA ALA A 226 -8.78 -14.24 -17.06
C ALA A 226 -9.47 -13.27 -16.07
N GLU A 227 -10.02 -13.80 -14.98
CA GLU A 227 -10.70 -13.01 -13.96
C GLU A 227 -9.70 -12.21 -13.11
N HIS A 228 -8.62 -12.84 -12.66
CA HIS A 228 -7.54 -12.19 -11.91
C HIS A 228 -6.85 -11.11 -12.72
N ARG A 229 -6.58 -11.37 -14.01
CA ARG A 229 -6.03 -10.33 -14.90
C ARG A 229 -6.95 -9.14 -15.06
N ASN A 230 -8.27 -9.37 -15.08
CA ASN A 230 -9.23 -8.27 -15.13
C ASN A 230 -9.30 -7.53 -13.79
N PHE A 231 -9.21 -8.23 -12.66
CA PHE A 231 -9.19 -7.56 -11.36
C PHE A 231 -7.91 -6.75 -11.15
N ALA A 232 -6.75 -7.21 -11.63
CA ALA A 232 -5.48 -6.46 -11.55
C ALA A 232 -5.57 -5.05 -12.19
N THR A 233 -6.44 -4.84 -13.18
CA THR A 233 -6.66 -3.50 -13.77
C THR A 233 -7.49 -2.58 -12.89
N LEU A 234 -8.35 -3.15 -12.02
CA LEU A 234 -9.26 -2.45 -11.11
C LEU A 234 -8.75 -2.40 -9.66
N GLN A 235 -7.70 -3.16 -9.34
CA GLN A 235 -7.21 -3.34 -7.97
C GLN A 235 -6.81 -2.00 -7.32
N ARG A 236 -6.20 -1.10 -8.08
CA ARG A 236 -5.79 0.24 -7.58
C ARG A 236 -6.99 1.07 -7.14
N GLU A 237 -8.07 1.02 -7.91
CA GLU A 237 -9.31 1.70 -7.56
C GLU A 237 -9.91 1.12 -6.28
N VAL A 238 -9.94 -0.21 -6.15
CA VAL A 238 -10.39 -0.88 -4.92
C VAL A 238 -9.53 -0.51 -3.72
N LEU A 239 -8.21 -0.42 -3.89
CA LEU A 239 -7.28 0.01 -2.84
C LEU A 239 -7.50 1.47 -2.45
N TRP A 240 -7.83 2.35 -3.40
CA TRP A 240 -8.15 3.75 -3.11
C TRP A 240 -9.44 3.88 -2.29
N TYR A 241 -10.51 3.18 -2.69
CA TYR A 241 -11.75 3.15 -1.91
C TYR A 241 -11.52 2.53 -0.52
N ALA A 242 -10.68 1.50 -0.42
CA ALA A 242 -10.32 0.89 0.86
C ALA A 242 -9.52 1.84 1.76
N GLY A 243 -8.54 2.56 1.20
CA GLY A 243 -7.79 3.59 1.91
C GLY A 243 -8.69 4.71 2.42
N THR A 244 -9.54 5.23 1.53
CA THR A 244 -10.53 6.27 1.84
C THR A 244 -11.53 5.83 2.92
N ALA A 245 -12.02 4.58 2.86
CA ALA A 245 -12.88 4.01 3.89
C ALA A 245 -12.16 3.87 5.25
N GLY A 246 -10.90 3.38 5.24
CA GLY A 246 -10.08 3.27 6.44
C GLY A 246 -9.83 4.62 7.10
N ALA A 247 -9.44 5.63 6.32
CA ALA A 247 -9.22 7.00 6.80
C ALA A 247 -10.51 7.64 7.33
N SER A 248 -11.64 7.41 6.65
CA SER A 248 -12.91 7.97 7.10
C SER A 248 -13.37 7.42 8.45
N ASP A 249 -13.01 6.19 8.79
CA ASP A 249 -13.35 5.58 10.07
C ASP A 249 -12.59 6.20 11.25
N ALA A 250 -11.52 6.95 10.98
CA ALA A 250 -10.82 7.75 11.97
C ALA A 250 -11.55 9.08 12.30
N LEU A 251 -12.54 9.50 11.50
CA LEU A 251 -13.29 10.74 11.71
C LEU A 251 -14.43 10.52 12.74
N PRO A 252 -14.49 11.31 13.83
CA PRO A 252 -15.55 11.19 14.83
C PRO A 252 -16.95 11.41 14.22
N ALA A 253 -17.91 10.54 14.56
CA ALA A 253 -19.32 10.57 14.14
C ALA A 253 -19.62 10.40 12.62
N VAL A 254 -18.66 10.66 11.73
CA VAL A 254 -18.82 10.60 10.26
C VAL A 254 -18.58 9.20 9.69
N GLY A 255 -17.61 8.44 10.23
CA GLY A 255 -17.23 7.11 9.74
C GLY A 255 -18.39 6.09 9.57
N LEU A 256 -19.40 6.19 10.45
CA LEU A 256 -20.56 5.29 10.44
C LEU A 256 -21.47 5.42 9.20
N VAL A 257 -21.47 6.58 8.55
CA VAL A 257 -22.31 6.87 7.38
C VAL A 257 -21.48 6.90 6.10
N SER A 258 -20.24 7.38 6.19
CA SER A 258 -19.35 7.53 5.04
C SER A 258 -18.83 6.20 4.50
N VAL A 259 -18.47 5.22 5.36
CA VAL A 259 -17.92 3.93 4.88
C VAL A 259 -18.90 3.16 3.98
N PRO A 260 -20.19 2.98 4.35
CA PRO A 260 -21.17 2.39 3.44
C PRO A 260 -21.37 3.18 2.14
N ALA A 261 -21.27 4.51 2.19
CA ALA A 261 -21.38 5.35 0.99
C ALA A 261 -20.18 5.21 0.05
N ILE A 262 -18.97 5.15 0.61
CA ILE A 262 -17.71 4.87 -0.10
C ILE A 262 -17.78 3.48 -0.73
N GLN A 263 -18.20 2.46 0.01
CA GLN A 263 -18.40 1.11 -0.51
C GLN A 263 -19.48 1.05 -1.60
N GLY A 264 -20.57 1.81 -1.45
CA GLY A 264 -21.62 1.93 -2.45
C GLY A 264 -21.10 2.51 -3.77
N LYS A 265 -20.32 3.60 -3.69
CA LYS A 265 -19.63 4.21 -4.84
C LYS A 265 -18.64 3.28 -5.51
N MET A 266 -17.83 2.58 -4.71
CA MET A 266 -16.90 1.56 -5.21
C MET A 266 -17.66 0.51 -6.02
N LEU A 267 -18.70 -0.10 -5.44
CA LEU A 267 -19.50 -1.12 -6.14
C LEU A 267 -20.07 -0.57 -7.45
N HIS A 268 -20.66 0.63 -7.43
CA HIS A 268 -21.17 1.27 -8.64
C HIS A 268 -20.11 1.46 -9.73
N SER A 269 -18.96 2.01 -9.36
CA SER A 269 -17.86 2.24 -10.28
C SER A 269 -17.36 0.93 -10.90
N LEU A 270 -17.13 -0.09 -10.06
CA LEU A 270 -16.79 -1.44 -10.51
C LEU A 270 -17.85 -2.01 -11.47
N GLY A 271 -19.14 -1.85 -11.15
CA GLY A 271 -20.23 -2.26 -12.05
C GLY A 271 -20.11 -1.64 -13.43
N GLY A 272 -19.78 -0.34 -13.50
CA GLY A 272 -19.50 0.37 -14.74
C GLY A 272 -18.37 -0.26 -15.56
N HIS A 273 -17.25 -0.62 -14.94
CA HIS A 273 -16.12 -1.29 -15.60
C HIS A 273 -16.47 -2.65 -16.20
N TYR A 274 -17.40 -3.38 -15.58
CA TYR A 274 -17.90 -4.68 -16.07
C TYR A 274 -19.12 -4.56 -17.00
N GLY A 275 -19.61 -3.34 -17.28
CA GLY A 275 -20.85 -3.13 -18.05
C GLY A 275 -22.12 -3.63 -17.34
N VAL A 276 -22.06 -3.80 -16.02
CA VAL A 276 -23.14 -4.34 -15.18
C VAL A 276 -23.71 -3.23 -14.31
N THR A 277 -25.02 -3.01 -14.42
CA THR A 277 -25.74 -2.09 -13.54
C THR A 277 -26.11 -2.75 -12.21
N TRP A 278 -25.79 -2.11 -11.09
CA TRP A 278 -26.27 -2.61 -9.80
C TRP A 278 -27.76 -2.37 -9.66
N THR A 279 -28.52 -3.46 -9.56
CA THR A 279 -29.94 -3.45 -9.19
C THR A 279 -30.09 -3.95 -7.77
N ARG A 280 -31.24 -3.66 -7.15
CA ARG A 280 -31.58 -4.21 -5.83
C ARG A 280 -31.45 -5.73 -5.79
N GLN A 281 -31.90 -6.41 -6.85
CA GLN A 281 -31.83 -7.86 -6.96
C GLN A 281 -30.38 -8.35 -6.98
N ARG A 282 -29.53 -7.74 -7.82
CA ARG A 282 -28.09 -8.08 -7.91
C ARG A 282 -27.34 -7.80 -6.61
N PHE A 283 -27.65 -6.71 -5.92
CA PHE A 283 -27.05 -6.41 -4.63
C PHE A 283 -27.42 -7.46 -3.57
N VAL A 284 -28.70 -7.83 -3.47
CA VAL A 284 -29.15 -8.87 -2.53
C VAL A 284 -28.53 -10.23 -2.88
N GLU A 285 -28.45 -10.56 -4.17
CA GLU A 285 -27.77 -11.76 -4.66
C GLU A 285 -26.30 -11.78 -4.22
N PHE A 286 -25.55 -10.72 -4.54
CA PHE A 286 -24.14 -10.59 -4.18
C PHE A 286 -23.89 -10.72 -2.67
N VAL A 287 -24.65 -9.99 -1.86
CA VAL A 287 -24.53 -10.08 -0.39
C VAL A 287 -24.94 -11.48 0.10
N GLY A 288 -25.90 -12.13 -0.57
CA GLY A 288 -26.25 -13.53 -0.32
C GLY A 288 -25.09 -14.50 -0.60
N LEU A 289 -24.33 -14.27 -1.66
CA LEU A 289 -23.15 -15.08 -2.03
C LEU A 289 -22.00 -14.92 -1.03
N LEU A 290 -21.85 -13.75 -0.39
CA LEU A 290 -20.92 -13.56 0.74
C LEU A 290 -21.31 -14.37 1.98
N GLY A 291 -22.57 -14.84 2.05
CA GLY A 291 -23.07 -15.78 3.04
C GLY A 291 -24.34 -15.30 3.77
N GLY A 292 -25.14 -16.24 4.26
CA GLY A 292 -26.42 -15.94 4.95
C GLY A 292 -26.28 -15.02 6.16
N THR A 293 -25.16 -15.06 6.88
CA THR A 293 -24.85 -14.15 7.99
C THR A 293 -24.60 -12.71 7.53
N PHE A 294 -23.97 -12.54 6.37
CA PHE A 294 -23.75 -11.24 5.73
C PHE A 294 -25.08 -10.66 5.25
N ALA A 295 -25.88 -11.47 4.54
CA ALA A 295 -27.22 -11.09 4.09
C ALA A 295 -28.13 -10.65 5.25
N LEU A 296 -28.19 -11.42 6.34
CA LEU A 296 -29.04 -11.08 7.49
C LEU A 296 -28.62 -9.76 8.16
N LYS A 297 -27.33 -9.45 8.23
CA LYS A 297 -26.82 -8.26 8.92
C LYS A 297 -26.82 -7.01 8.04
N TYR A 298 -26.57 -7.12 6.74
CA TYR A 298 -26.71 -5.97 5.82
C TYR A 298 -28.18 -5.61 5.55
N LEU A 299 -29.11 -6.57 5.57
CA LEU A 299 -30.54 -6.35 5.28
C LEU A 299 -31.37 -5.95 6.49
N THR A 300 -30.85 -6.11 7.71
CA THR A 300 -31.56 -5.68 8.93
C THR A 300 -31.22 -4.22 9.26
N LYS A 301 -32.26 -3.43 9.57
CA LYS A 301 -32.26 -1.99 9.88
C LYS A 301 -31.27 -1.52 10.98
N LEU A 302 -30.55 -2.46 11.61
CA LEU A 302 -29.68 -2.28 12.78
C LEU A 302 -28.23 -2.77 12.55
N GLY A 303 -27.91 -3.36 11.40
CA GLY A 303 -26.72 -4.21 11.25
C GLY A 303 -25.42 -3.53 10.77
N VAL A 304 -25.46 -2.29 10.28
CA VAL A 304 -24.23 -1.53 9.94
C VAL A 304 -23.33 -1.36 11.18
N ARG A 305 -23.95 -1.21 12.37
CA ARG A 305 -23.26 -1.02 13.66
C ARG A 305 -22.52 -2.27 14.18
N GLN A 306 -22.67 -3.42 13.53
CA GLN A 306 -22.19 -4.72 14.02
C GLN A 306 -21.28 -5.47 13.04
N ILE A 307 -20.99 -4.92 11.85
CA ILE A 307 -20.10 -5.56 10.86
C ILE A 307 -18.66 -5.60 11.37
N VAL A 308 -18.23 -4.63 12.19
CA VAL A 308 -16.94 -4.62 12.91
C VAL A 308 -16.74 -5.86 13.78
N LYS A 309 -17.83 -6.48 14.29
CA LYS A 309 -17.78 -7.67 15.15
C LYS A 309 -17.75 -9.00 14.40
N LEU A 310 -17.66 -8.98 13.06
CA LEU A 310 -17.72 -10.19 12.23
C LEU A 310 -16.36 -10.78 11.85
N VAL A 311 -15.24 -10.14 12.16
CA VAL A 311 -13.95 -10.79 11.95
C VAL A 311 -13.74 -11.80 13.10
N PRO A 312 -13.85 -13.13 12.87
CA PRO A 312 -13.83 -14.12 13.94
C PRO A 312 -12.49 -14.17 14.70
N VAL A 313 -11.48 -13.47 14.20
CA VAL A 313 -10.07 -13.58 14.61
C VAL A 313 -9.56 -12.34 15.37
N TYR A 314 -10.36 -11.26 15.49
CA TYR A 314 -9.94 -10.02 16.18
C TYR A 314 -10.75 -9.71 17.45
N GLY A 315 -11.56 -10.66 17.91
CA GLY A 315 -12.47 -10.47 19.04
C GLY A 315 -11.85 -10.49 20.45
N GLN A 316 -10.52 -10.57 20.62
CA GLN A 316 -9.93 -10.78 21.96
C GLN A 316 -8.77 -9.87 22.38
N THR A 317 -8.32 -8.90 21.58
CA THR A 317 -7.22 -8.00 21.99
C THR A 317 -7.58 -6.53 21.75
N VAL A 318 -7.85 -5.84 22.85
CA VAL A 318 -8.21 -4.42 22.93
C VAL A 318 -6.95 -3.56 22.70
N GLY A 319 -6.98 -2.70 21.69
CA GLY A 319 -5.97 -1.66 21.44
C GLY A 319 -6.49 -0.67 20.38
N SER A 320 -6.20 0.62 20.54
CA SER A 320 -6.79 1.75 19.80
C SER A 320 -6.46 1.83 18.29
N ALA A 321 -5.65 0.92 17.73
CA ALA A 321 -5.24 0.91 16.32
C ALA A 321 -6.10 0.02 15.39
N VAL A 322 -7.14 -0.65 15.91
CA VAL A 322 -7.83 -1.75 15.19
C VAL A 322 -8.95 -1.29 14.24
N ALA A 323 -9.56 -0.11 14.43
CA ALA A 323 -10.71 0.32 13.62
C ALA A 323 -10.35 0.65 12.15
N VAL A 324 -9.28 1.42 11.93
CA VAL A 324 -8.82 1.86 10.60
C VAL A 324 -8.43 0.66 9.71
N ALA A 325 -7.69 -0.30 10.27
CA ALA A 325 -7.27 -1.50 9.55
C ALA A 325 -8.46 -2.41 9.18
N VAL A 326 -9.51 -2.46 10.01
CA VAL A 326 -10.71 -3.26 9.75
C VAL A 326 -11.50 -2.68 8.57
N SER A 327 -11.72 -1.37 8.52
CA SER A 327 -12.49 -0.76 7.42
C SER A 327 -11.74 -0.77 6.10
N PHE A 328 -10.42 -0.63 6.11
CA PHE A 328 -9.59 -0.91 4.94
C PHE A 328 -9.74 -2.36 4.47
N ALA A 329 -9.49 -3.33 5.35
CA ALA A 329 -9.52 -4.76 5.02
C ALA A 329 -10.88 -5.20 4.47
N MET A 330 -11.94 -4.74 5.12
CA MET A 330 -13.32 -5.04 4.77
C MET A 330 -13.68 -4.47 3.39
N THR A 331 -13.32 -3.21 3.14
CA THR A 331 -13.62 -2.55 1.87
C THR A 331 -12.84 -3.19 0.73
N TYR A 332 -11.55 -3.52 0.93
CA TYR A 332 -10.75 -4.26 -0.05
C TYR A 332 -11.37 -5.63 -0.37
N ALA A 333 -11.76 -6.40 0.67
CA ALA A 333 -12.35 -7.72 0.49
C ALA A 333 -13.70 -7.67 -0.22
N ILE A 334 -14.55 -6.68 0.09
CA ILE A 334 -15.81 -6.45 -0.63
C ILE A 334 -15.52 -6.14 -2.11
N GLY A 335 -14.57 -5.26 -2.40
CA GLY A 335 -14.20 -4.90 -3.78
C GLY A 335 -13.67 -6.09 -4.57
N ARG A 336 -12.75 -6.89 -3.99
CA ARG A 336 -12.24 -8.11 -4.62
C ARG A 336 -13.36 -9.11 -4.93
N ALA A 337 -14.25 -9.36 -3.97
CA ALA A 337 -15.38 -10.28 -4.14
C ALA A 337 -16.41 -9.76 -5.15
N ALA A 338 -16.65 -8.44 -5.18
CA ALA A 338 -17.52 -7.81 -6.16
C ALA A 338 -16.96 -7.96 -7.58
N CYS A 339 -15.65 -7.77 -7.78
CA CYS A 339 -15.00 -7.99 -9.08
C CYS A 339 -15.16 -9.44 -9.57
N LYS A 340 -15.04 -10.43 -8.67
CA LYS A 340 -15.32 -11.86 -8.98
C LYS A 340 -16.76 -12.04 -9.46
N TYR A 341 -17.73 -11.54 -8.70
CA TYR A 341 -19.15 -11.63 -9.03
C TYR A 341 -19.49 -10.93 -10.35
N LEU A 342 -19.01 -9.70 -10.54
CA LEU A 342 -19.27 -8.88 -11.72
C LEU A 342 -18.60 -9.45 -12.98
N TYR A 343 -17.40 -10.05 -12.86
CA TYR A 343 -16.73 -10.72 -13.98
C TYR A 343 -17.60 -11.83 -14.56
N HIS A 344 -18.05 -12.78 -13.73
CA HIS A 344 -18.88 -13.89 -14.20
C HIS A 344 -20.23 -13.39 -14.74
N LEU A 345 -20.85 -12.43 -14.05
CA LEU A 345 -22.11 -11.83 -14.51
C LEU A 345 -21.98 -11.14 -15.87
N SER A 346 -20.85 -10.47 -16.13
CA SER A 346 -20.56 -9.82 -17.44
C SER A 346 -20.41 -10.82 -18.58
N LYS A 347 -20.07 -12.07 -18.26
CA LYS A 347 -19.93 -13.19 -19.21
C LYS A 347 -21.20 -14.03 -19.33
N GLY A 348 -22.24 -13.73 -18.56
CA GLY A 348 -23.46 -14.56 -18.49
C GLY A 348 -23.21 -15.90 -17.78
N GLU A 349 -22.14 -16.01 -17.01
CA GLU A 349 -21.77 -17.19 -16.24
C GLU A 349 -22.37 -17.10 -14.83
N SER A 350 -22.73 -18.24 -14.24
CA SER A 350 -23.09 -18.30 -12.83
C SER A 350 -21.82 -18.37 -11.97
N VAL A 351 -21.86 -17.73 -10.81
CA VAL A 351 -20.80 -17.81 -9.80
C VAL A 351 -21.35 -18.49 -8.54
N THR A 352 -20.57 -19.36 -7.92
CA THR A 352 -21.03 -20.05 -6.71
C THR A 352 -20.79 -19.19 -5.48
N ALA A 353 -21.60 -19.40 -4.44
CA ALA A 353 -21.39 -18.75 -3.14
C ALA A 353 -20.01 -19.12 -2.55
N GLN A 354 -19.52 -20.33 -2.83
CA GLN A 354 -18.22 -20.79 -2.37
C GLN A 354 -17.09 -19.98 -3.01
N ASP A 355 -17.17 -19.69 -4.31
CA ASP A 355 -16.13 -18.92 -5.03
C ASP A 355 -16.08 -17.46 -4.60
N VAL A 356 -17.23 -16.81 -4.42
CA VAL A 356 -17.28 -15.40 -3.96
C VAL A 356 -16.80 -15.31 -2.51
N LYS A 357 -17.20 -16.25 -1.66
CA LYS A 357 -16.81 -16.28 -0.25
C LYS A 357 -15.33 -16.62 -0.06
N SER A 358 -14.77 -17.56 -0.83
CA SER A 358 -13.34 -17.90 -0.73
C SER A 358 -12.47 -16.70 -1.08
N VAL A 359 -12.79 -16.02 -2.19
CA VAL A 359 -12.09 -14.81 -2.64
C VAL A 359 -12.19 -13.69 -1.60
N PHE A 360 -13.36 -13.50 -0.98
CA PHE A 360 -13.54 -12.55 0.12
C PHE A 360 -12.65 -12.89 1.34
N GLU A 361 -12.65 -14.14 1.79
CA GLU A 361 -11.86 -14.59 2.93
C GLU A 361 -10.35 -14.55 2.67
N GLU A 362 -9.93 -14.87 1.45
CA GLU A 362 -8.55 -14.77 0.99
C GLU A 362 -8.09 -13.31 1.01
N ALA A 363 -8.88 -12.38 0.47
CA ALA A 363 -8.57 -10.95 0.53
C ALA A 363 -8.38 -10.45 1.98
N LEU A 364 -9.24 -10.87 2.92
CA LEU A 364 -9.06 -10.55 4.34
C LEU A 364 -7.77 -11.15 4.94
N LYS A 365 -7.42 -12.39 4.56
CA LYS A 365 -6.17 -13.03 4.98
C LYS A 365 -4.95 -12.31 4.42
N GLN A 366 -5.01 -11.85 3.17
CA GLN A 366 -3.93 -11.09 2.53
C GLN A 366 -3.67 -9.78 3.25
N VAL A 367 -4.73 -9.02 3.56
CA VAL A 367 -4.61 -7.76 4.33
C VAL A 367 -4.09 -8.02 5.75
N LYS A 368 -4.47 -9.15 6.37
CA LYS A 368 -3.91 -9.54 7.66
C LYS A 368 -2.43 -9.91 7.55
N ALA A 369 -2.05 -10.72 6.57
CA ALA A 369 -0.66 -11.14 6.38
C ALA A 369 0.25 -9.93 6.13
N SER A 370 -0.25 -8.95 5.39
CA SER A 370 0.45 -7.70 5.13
C SER A 370 0.62 -6.83 6.40
N GLY A 371 -0.31 -6.88 7.36
CA GLY A 371 -0.16 -6.21 8.67
C GLY A 371 0.59 -7.00 9.77
N VAL A 372 0.64 -8.33 9.69
CA VAL A 372 1.18 -9.20 10.77
C VAL A 372 2.69 -9.43 10.70
N ASN A 373 3.33 -9.34 9.52
CA ASN A 373 4.79 -9.47 9.43
C ASN A 373 5.55 -8.31 10.10
N GLY A 374 4.94 -7.13 10.27
CA GLY A 374 5.53 -6.02 11.04
C GLY A 374 5.44 -6.15 12.57
N LEU A 375 4.68 -7.12 13.09
CA LEU A 375 4.43 -7.29 14.53
C LEU A 375 5.06 -8.56 15.12
N ARG A 376 5.41 -9.55 14.29
CA ARG A 376 5.95 -10.83 14.78
C ARG A 376 7.38 -10.75 15.30
N ASP A 377 8.18 -9.81 14.82
CA ASP A 377 9.55 -9.60 15.32
C ASP A 377 9.61 -8.75 16.62
N LYS A 378 8.49 -8.14 17.05
CA LYS A 378 8.44 -7.33 18.28
C LYS A 378 8.00 -8.10 19.53
N ALA A 379 7.55 -9.35 19.40
CA ALA A 379 7.11 -10.16 20.54
C ALA A 379 8.15 -11.22 20.99
N GLY A 380 9.25 -11.40 20.24
CA GLY A 380 10.28 -12.40 20.54
C GLY A 380 11.33 -12.00 21.58
N ASP A 381 11.55 -10.70 21.81
CA ASP A 381 12.73 -10.21 22.55
C ASP A 381 12.42 -9.63 23.95
N HIS A 382 11.24 -9.91 24.49
CA HIS A 382 10.84 -9.42 25.82
C HIS A 382 10.57 -10.48 26.88
N ASN A 383 10.82 -11.77 26.59
CA ASN A 383 10.56 -12.84 27.57
C ASN A 383 11.80 -13.61 28.04
N GLU A 384 13.02 -13.20 27.68
CA GLU A 384 14.25 -13.89 28.11
C GLU A 384 15.10 -13.11 29.14
N LYS A 385 14.56 -12.04 29.75
CA LYS A 385 15.23 -11.31 30.85
C LYS A 385 14.65 -11.52 32.24
N ASN A 386 13.77 -12.51 32.44
CA ASN A 386 13.28 -12.87 33.77
C ASN A 386 13.28 -14.39 33.99
N LYS A 387 14.47 -15.00 33.92
CA LYS A 387 14.79 -16.21 34.69
C LYS A 387 16.23 -16.07 35.20
N LYS A 388 16.34 -15.53 36.41
CA LYS A 388 17.44 -15.87 37.32
C LYS A 388 17.12 -17.21 37.97
#